data_AF-Q383L0-F1
#
_entry.id   AF-Q383L0-F1
#
_cell.length_a   1.000
_cell.length_b   1.000
_cell.length_c   1.000
_cell.angle_alpha   90.00
_cell.angle_beta   90.00
_cell.angle_gamma   90.00
#
_symmetry.space_group_name_H-M   'P 1'
#
loop_
_entity.id
_entity.type
_entity.pdbx_description
1 polymer ?
#
loop_
_entity_poly.entity_id
_entity_poly.type
_entity_poly.pdbx_seq_one_letter_code
_entity_poly.pdbx_strand_id
1 'polypeptide(L)'
;MKRQRTASRGLLASARKTLYRQRWLVAAAAAFLLVGYLLHETQENSPFGPLIDAVADDAAFLSEALDAAKVDQKEENLAHFSRGMIQIGSTLEKVVGVAARNKAEPAVIMEPYINRAVAIYRSAVDFALQMLDPLLKREEQKQRENQPMWGVKGAVSYATTVVLPEYYFAIDDTTSHSATLVRGMQLLLQISNTLPIAETPSPPTNTTPKTLVDCRRHGTDLEWLQFCVSSFKNRTTLAIRRAAVLEELIALHPEYAPLRLHYAAAIALDRDVIQAHTVVTFITGEMEKSSKRAYPDPLHAAMLRLLKAFVLPFDSSPTPPSPSDLDSAAREALKGVDEIGNCSNLIRPFGAESNSSWNRRFRGVKRPDVMDKWQAKQLLKAMRMLKQRLQAGSEGSDILPAGFAECS
;
A
#
# COMPACT_ATOMS: atom_id res chain seq x y z
N MET A 1 -95.81 8.14 -7.54
CA MET A 1 -94.71 8.80 -8.30
C MET A 1 -93.40 9.07 -7.53
N LYS A 2 -93.29 8.94 -6.20
CA LYS A 2 -92.02 9.18 -5.47
C LYS A 2 -90.97 8.03 -5.52
N ARG A 3 -91.36 6.79 -5.85
CA ARG A 3 -90.45 5.61 -5.85
C ARG A 3 -89.59 5.44 -7.12
N GLN A 4 -89.95 6.03 -8.26
CA GLN A 4 -89.14 5.93 -9.49
C GLN A 4 -87.96 6.92 -9.56
N ARG A 5 -87.96 7.99 -8.74
CA ARG A 5 -86.85 8.97 -8.71
C ARG A 5 -85.65 8.53 -7.85
N THR A 6 -85.79 7.52 -6.99
CA THR A 6 -84.69 7.00 -6.16
C THR A 6 -83.83 5.97 -6.89
N ALA A 7 -84.41 5.18 -7.81
CA ALA A 7 -83.65 4.18 -8.58
C ALA A 7 -82.66 4.80 -9.58
N SER A 8 -83.04 5.89 -10.25
CA SER A 8 -82.17 6.59 -11.22
C SER A 8 -80.97 7.29 -10.55
N ARG A 9 -81.14 7.80 -9.32
CA ARG A 9 -80.05 8.38 -8.53
C ARG A 9 -79.04 7.33 -8.05
N GLY A 10 -79.48 6.11 -7.75
CA GLY A 10 -78.60 5.00 -7.35
C GLY A 10 -77.69 4.51 -8.49
N LEU A 11 -78.23 4.43 -9.71
CA LEU A 11 -77.45 4.03 -10.90
C LEU A 11 -76.40 5.09 -11.29
N LEU A 12 -76.73 6.38 -11.21
CA LEU A 12 -75.78 7.48 -11.45
C LEU A 12 -74.67 7.54 -10.39
N ALA A 13 -74.99 7.25 -9.12
CA ALA A 13 -74.00 7.20 -8.05
C ALA A 13 -73.03 6.01 -8.21
N SER A 14 -73.54 4.85 -8.61
CA SER A 14 -72.72 3.66 -8.90
C SER A 14 -71.77 3.92 -10.09
N ALA A 15 -72.28 4.46 -11.20
CA ALA A 15 -71.47 4.79 -12.37
C ALA A 15 -70.36 5.81 -12.06
N ARG A 16 -70.65 6.85 -11.26
CA ARG A 16 -69.62 7.81 -10.79
C ARG A 16 -68.54 7.14 -9.94
N LYS A 17 -68.91 6.21 -9.05
CA LYS A 17 -67.95 5.50 -8.20
C LYS A 17 -67.04 4.58 -9.02
N THR A 18 -67.56 3.93 -10.05
CA THR A 18 -66.78 3.11 -10.98
C THR A 18 -65.83 3.94 -11.84
N LEU A 19 -66.31 5.07 -12.39
CA LEU A 19 -65.47 6.02 -13.15
C LEU A 19 -64.37 6.63 -12.28
N TYR A 20 -64.67 6.97 -11.02
CA TYR A 20 -63.67 7.50 -10.08
C TYR A 20 -62.61 6.45 -9.74
N ARG A 21 -63.00 5.18 -9.51
CA ARG A 21 -62.06 4.06 -9.31
C ARG A 21 -61.19 3.81 -10.54
N GLN A 22 -61.77 3.81 -11.75
CA GLN A 22 -61.00 3.66 -12.98
C GLN A 22 -60.00 4.81 -13.17
N ARG A 23 -60.40 6.06 -12.90
CA ARG A 23 -59.49 7.22 -12.96
C ARG A 23 -58.33 7.10 -11.96
N TRP A 24 -58.59 6.64 -10.74
CA TRP A 24 -57.53 6.39 -9.75
C TRP A 24 -56.58 5.28 -10.18
N LEU A 25 -57.08 4.19 -10.76
CA LEU A 25 -56.24 3.10 -11.27
C LEU A 25 -55.35 3.56 -12.43
N VAL A 26 -55.89 4.35 -13.35
CA VAL A 26 -55.12 4.93 -14.47
C VAL A 26 -54.07 5.92 -13.95
N ALA A 27 -54.42 6.78 -12.98
CA ALA A 27 -53.47 7.70 -12.37
C ALA A 27 -52.36 6.97 -11.62
N ALA A 28 -52.69 5.89 -10.89
CA ALA A 28 -51.70 5.06 -10.21
C ALA A 28 -50.78 4.37 -11.22
N ALA A 29 -51.31 3.77 -12.29
CA ALA A 29 -50.52 3.16 -13.34
C ALA A 29 -49.60 4.17 -14.04
N ALA A 30 -50.11 5.37 -14.34
CA ALA A 30 -49.31 6.45 -14.90
C ALA A 30 -48.21 6.93 -13.95
N ALA A 31 -48.48 7.01 -12.64
CA ALA A 31 -47.48 7.34 -11.64
C ALA A 31 -46.40 6.26 -11.51
N PHE A 32 -46.78 4.97 -11.53
CA PHE A 32 -45.81 3.86 -11.56
C PHE A 32 -44.95 3.86 -12.82
N LEU A 33 -45.55 4.15 -13.98
CA LEU A 33 -44.80 4.30 -15.23
C LEU A 33 -43.89 5.52 -15.21
N LEU A 34 -44.32 6.63 -14.63
CA LEU A 34 -43.50 7.84 -14.52
C LEU A 34 -42.35 7.64 -13.54
N VAL A 35 -42.59 6.99 -12.40
CA VAL A 35 -41.52 6.59 -11.46
C VAL A 35 -40.57 5.60 -12.12
N GLY A 36 -41.09 4.62 -12.86
CA GLY A 36 -40.28 3.67 -13.63
C GLY A 36 -39.44 4.36 -14.70
N TYR A 37 -40.03 5.29 -15.45
CA TYR A 37 -39.32 6.09 -16.46
C TYR A 37 -38.26 6.99 -15.82
N LEU A 38 -38.59 7.69 -14.72
CA LEU A 38 -37.62 8.53 -14.01
C LEU A 38 -36.48 7.68 -13.43
N LEU A 39 -36.77 6.51 -12.86
CA LEU A 39 -35.73 5.59 -12.37
C LEU A 39 -34.88 5.04 -13.52
N HIS A 40 -35.50 4.70 -14.66
CA HIS A 40 -34.78 4.21 -15.83
C HIS A 40 -33.92 5.30 -16.49
N GLU A 41 -34.44 6.51 -16.63
CA GLU A 41 -33.72 7.67 -17.19
C GLU A 41 -32.56 8.10 -16.27
N THR A 42 -32.72 7.97 -14.95
CA THR A 42 -31.60 8.15 -14.00
C THR A 42 -30.57 7.02 -14.09
N GLN A 43 -30.97 5.82 -14.52
CA GLN A 43 -30.06 4.68 -14.66
C GLN A 43 -29.29 4.71 -15.99
N GLU A 44 -29.94 5.05 -17.11
CA GLU A 44 -29.27 5.21 -18.41
C GLU A 44 -28.33 6.44 -18.43
N ASN A 45 -28.67 7.50 -17.72
CA ASN A 45 -27.80 8.68 -17.59
C ASN A 45 -26.85 8.61 -16.38
N SER A 46 -26.84 7.49 -15.65
CA SER A 46 -25.92 7.32 -14.54
C SER A 46 -24.49 7.19 -15.08
N PRO A 47 -23.54 8.04 -14.65
CA PRO A 47 -22.14 7.88 -15.04
C PRO A 47 -21.55 6.55 -14.52
N PHE A 48 -22.28 5.84 -13.65
CA PHE A 48 -21.85 4.60 -13.02
C PHE A 48 -22.28 3.33 -13.78
N GLY A 49 -23.33 3.37 -14.60
CA GLY A 49 -23.85 2.17 -15.28
C GLY A 49 -22.76 1.42 -16.06
N PRO A 50 -22.08 2.07 -17.02
CA PRO A 50 -20.99 1.45 -17.78
C PRO A 50 -19.80 1.00 -16.91
N LEU A 51 -19.56 1.67 -15.78
CA LEU A 51 -18.48 1.29 -14.87
C LEU A 51 -18.84 0.05 -14.05
N ILE A 52 -20.09 -0.07 -13.61
CA ILE A 52 -20.58 -1.25 -12.88
C ILE A 52 -20.54 -2.48 -13.79
N ASP A 53 -20.95 -2.33 -15.05
CA ASP A 53 -20.85 -3.41 -16.05
C ASP A 53 -19.39 -3.81 -16.28
N ALA A 54 -18.48 -2.84 -16.46
CA ALA A 54 -17.05 -3.12 -16.59
C ALA A 54 -16.46 -3.82 -15.35
N VAL A 55 -16.87 -3.44 -14.13
CA VAL A 55 -16.46 -4.11 -12.89
C VAL A 55 -16.93 -5.57 -12.88
N ALA A 56 -18.15 -5.84 -13.32
CA ALA A 56 -18.69 -7.20 -13.35
C ALA A 56 -17.92 -8.10 -14.34
N ASP A 57 -17.65 -7.58 -15.55
CA ASP A 57 -16.91 -8.30 -16.58
C ASP A 57 -15.45 -8.57 -16.17
N ASP A 58 -14.76 -7.53 -15.68
CA ASP A 58 -13.37 -7.66 -15.21
C ASP A 58 -13.25 -8.60 -14.01
N ALA A 59 -14.25 -8.61 -13.12
CA ALA A 59 -14.29 -9.52 -11.98
C ALA A 59 -14.52 -10.97 -12.40
N ALA A 60 -15.36 -11.22 -13.41
CA ALA A 60 -15.55 -12.53 -14.00
C ALA A 60 -14.24 -13.04 -14.64
N PHE A 61 -13.57 -12.18 -15.42
CA PHE A 61 -12.27 -12.46 -16.01
C PHE A 61 -11.20 -12.83 -14.97
N LEU A 62 -11.06 -12.01 -13.91
CA LEU A 62 -10.14 -12.33 -12.82
C LEU A 62 -10.50 -13.64 -12.12
N SER A 63 -11.79 -13.93 -11.91
CA SER A 63 -12.21 -15.17 -11.27
C SER A 63 -11.75 -16.39 -12.06
N GLU A 64 -11.95 -16.40 -13.39
CA GLU A 64 -11.50 -17.48 -14.27
C GLU A 64 -9.96 -17.61 -14.25
N ALA A 65 -9.25 -16.48 -14.37
CA ALA A 65 -7.79 -16.46 -14.36
C ALA A 65 -7.20 -16.95 -13.02
N LEU A 66 -7.85 -16.61 -11.90
CA LEU A 66 -7.47 -17.07 -10.56
C LEU A 66 -7.64 -18.58 -10.43
N ASP A 67 -8.74 -19.14 -10.93
CA ASP A 67 -8.98 -20.59 -10.87
C ASP A 67 -7.95 -21.35 -11.72
N ALA A 68 -7.62 -20.85 -12.92
CA ALA A 68 -6.57 -21.43 -13.76
C ALA A 68 -5.18 -21.39 -13.07
N ALA A 69 -4.83 -20.26 -12.44
CA ALA A 69 -3.55 -20.11 -11.73
C ALA A 69 -3.44 -20.97 -10.47
N LYS A 70 -4.56 -21.24 -9.79
CA LYS A 70 -4.62 -22.18 -8.66
C LYS A 70 -4.40 -23.63 -9.09
N VAL A 71 -4.94 -24.01 -10.25
CA VAL A 71 -4.80 -25.37 -10.80
C VAL A 71 -3.37 -25.61 -11.27
N ASP A 72 -2.81 -24.66 -12.02
CA ASP A 72 -1.49 -24.81 -12.63
C ASP A 72 -0.76 -23.47 -12.70
N GLN A 73 0.34 -23.34 -11.95
CA GLN A 73 1.16 -22.14 -11.87
C GLN A 73 2.14 -22.02 -13.05
N LYS A 74 1.69 -22.39 -14.26
CA LYS A 74 2.43 -22.14 -15.51
C LYS A 74 2.51 -20.65 -15.81
N GLU A 75 3.57 -20.27 -16.53
CA GLU A 75 3.88 -18.88 -16.90
C GLU A 75 2.71 -18.15 -17.60
N GLU A 76 1.99 -18.84 -18.49
CA GLU A 76 0.82 -18.26 -19.17
C GLU A 76 -0.34 -17.96 -18.21
N ASN A 77 -0.69 -18.91 -17.33
CA ASN A 77 -1.75 -18.72 -16.33
C ASN A 77 -1.41 -17.60 -15.37
N LEU A 78 -0.15 -17.49 -14.95
CA LEU A 78 0.32 -16.41 -14.07
C LEU A 78 0.30 -15.05 -14.76
N ALA A 79 0.66 -15.00 -16.04
CA ALA A 79 0.55 -13.78 -16.84
C ALA A 79 -0.93 -13.35 -16.98
N HIS A 80 -1.82 -14.30 -17.28
CA HIS A 80 -3.26 -14.07 -17.41
C HIS A 80 -3.87 -13.58 -16.08
N PHE A 81 -3.53 -14.24 -14.99
CA PHE A 81 -3.92 -13.86 -13.63
C PHE A 81 -3.45 -12.45 -13.27
N SER A 82 -2.18 -12.12 -13.52
CA SER A 82 -1.66 -10.78 -13.23
C SER A 82 -2.37 -9.69 -14.04
N ARG A 83 -2.71 -9.98 -15.31
CA ARG A 83 -3.47 -9.06 -16.16
C ARG A 83 -4.89 -8.85 -15.62
N GLY A 84 -5.57 -9.92 -15.22
CA GLY A 84 -6.90 -9.82 -14.63
C GLY A 84 -6.89 -9.00 -13.35
N MET A 85 -5.87 -9.15 -12.50
CA MET A 85 -5.71 -8.30 -11.31
C MET A 85 -5.52 -6.82 -11.67
N ILE A 86 -4.69 -6.53 -12.68
CA ILE A 86 -4.44 -5.15 -13.12
C ILE A 86 -5.72 -4.51 -13.66
N GLN A 87 -6.46 -5.21 -14.52
CA GLN A 87 -7.67 -4.70 -15.16
C GLN A 87 -8.75 -4.36 -14.13
N ILE A 88 -9.16 -5.32 -13.29
CA ILE A 88 -10.17 -5.03 -12.26
C ILE A 88 -9.67 -3.98 -11.27
N GLY A 89 -8.37 -3.98 -10.95
CA GLY A 89 -7.77 -2.98 -10.07
C GLY A 89 -7.95 -1.57 -10.60
N SER A 90 -7.62 -1.34 -11.86
CA SER A 90 -7.78 -0.05 -12.52
C SER A 90 -9.25 0.35 -12.69
N THR A 91 -10.14 -0.60 -12.98
CA THR A 91 -11.59 -0.32 -13.07
C THR A 91 -12.18 0.04 -11.71
N LEU A 92 -11.80 -0.65 -10.63
CA LEU A 92 -12.20 -0.31 -9.26
C LEU A 92 -11.68 1.08 -8.84
N GLU A 93 -10.42 1.42 -9.14
CA GLU A 93 -9.87 2.75 -8.86
C GLU A 93 -10.65 3.85 -9.59
N LYS A 94 -11.05 3.62 -10.85
CA LYS A 94 -11.93 4.54 -11.60
C LYS A 94 -13.29 4.69 -10.93
N VAL A 95 -13.90 3.59 -10.48
CA VAL A 95 -15.20 3.63 -9.79
C VAL A 95 -15.12 4.48 -8.53
N VAL A 96 -14.11 4.25 -7.68
CA VAL A 96 -13.90 5.07 -6.47
C VAL A 96 -13.69 6.54 -6.87
N GLY A 97 -12.80 6.82 -7.82
CA GLY A 97 -12.54 8.19 -8.27
C GLY A 97 -13.78 8.91 -8.84
N VAL A 98 -14.64 8.21 -9.58
CA VAL A 98 -15.90 8.78 -10.11
C VAL A 98 -16.93 8.97 -8.99
N ALA A 99 -17.02 8.02 -8.06
CA ALA A 99 -17.94 8.13 -6.92
C ALA A 99 -17.57 9.32 -6.02
N ALA A 100 -16.28 9.49 -5.69
CA ALA A 100 -15.78 10.65 -4.93
C ALA A 100 -16.10 11.97 -5.62
N ARG A 101 -15.80 12.10 -6.92
CA ARG A 101 -16.07 13.34 -7.69
C ARG A 101 -17.55 13.71 -7.73
N ASN A 102 -18.43 12.71 -7.76
CA ASN A 102 -19.87 12.92 -7.78
C ASN A 102 -20.51 12.93 -6.38
N LYS A 103 -19.71 12.84 -5.30
CA LYS A 103 -20.18 12.74 -3.90
C LYS A 103 -21.23 11.62 -3.72
N ALA A 104 -21.03 10.51 -4.42
CA ALA A 104 -21.93 9.36 -4.42
C ALA A 104 -21.42 8.23 -3.49
N GLU A 105 -20.33 8.47 -2.78
CA GLU A 105 -19.78 7.57 -1.77
C GLU A 105 -20.58 7.69 -0.46
N PRO A 106 -20.81 6.59 0.27
CA PRO A 106 -20.41 5.21 -0.05
C PRO A 106 -21.43 4.44 -0.91
N ALA A 107 -22.55 5.06 -1.29
CA ALA A 107 -23.72 4.37 -1.88
C ALA A 107 -23.39 3.55 -3.14
N VAL A 108 -22.65 4.13 -4.10
CA VAL A 108 -22.23 3.42 -5.32
C VAL A 108 -21.24 2.32 -4.99
N ILE A 109 -20.24 2.60 -4.15
CA ILE A 109 -19.15 1.65 -3.84
C ILE A 109 -19.68 0.42 -3.07
N MET A 110 -20.75 0.59 -2.30
CA MET A 110 -21.42 -0.50 -1.60
C MET A 110 -22.44 -1.25 -2.46
N GLU A 111 -22.54 -0.99 -3.77
CA GLU A 111 -23.39 -1.79 -4.62
C GLU A 111 -22.97 -3.28 -4.62
N PRO A 112 -23.94 -4.22 -4.71
CA PRO A 112 -23.67 -5.65 -4.60
C PRO A 112 -22.61 -6.16 -5.58
N TYR A 113 -22.60 -5.65 -6.81
CA TYR A 113 -21.63 -6.06 -7.84
C TYR A 113 -20.21 -5.61 -7.50
N ILE A 114 -20.03 -4.38 -7.02
CA ILE A 114 -18.72 -3.85 -6.60
C ILE A 114 -18.23 -4.62 -5.37
N ASN A 115 -19.09 -4.85 -4.38
CA ASN A 115 -18.75 -5.66 -3.21
C ASN A 115 -18.32 -7.08 -3.58
N ARG A 116 -19.00 -7.71 -4.55
CA ARG A 116 -18.61 -9.03 -5.06
C ARG A 116 -17.27 -9.00 -5.79
N ALA A 117 -17.06 -8.01 -6.65
CA ALA A 117 -15.80 -7.83 -7.37
C ALA A 117 -14.62 -7.63 -6.40
N VAL A 118 -14.79 -6.80 -5.37
CA VAL A 118 -13.78 -6.59 -4.32
C VAL A 118 -13.52 -7.87 -3.53
N ALA A 119 -14.53 -8.69 -3.26
CA ALA A 119 -14.33 -9.99 -2.61
C ALA A 119 -13.48 -10.95 -3.47
N ILE A 120 -13.70 -10.98 -4.78
CA ILE A 120 -12.88 -11.73 -5.74
C ILE A 120 -11.45 -11.16 -5.76
N TYR A 121 -11.32 -9.84 -5.84
CA TYR A 121 -10.02 -9.16 -5.89
C TYR A 121 -9.18 -9.41 -4.63
N ARG A 122 -9.80 -9.37 -3.45
CA ARG A 122 -9.15 -9.73 -2.18
C ARG A 122 -8.71 -11.19 -2.16
N SER A 123 -9.54 -12.10 -2.67
CA SER A 123 -9.19 -13.52 -2.76
C SER A 123 -8.01 -13.76 -3.69
N ALA A 124 -7.92 -13.00 -4.79
CA ALA A 124 -6.76 -13.01 -5.69
C ALA A 124 -5.51 -12.48 -5.00
N VAL A 125 -5.60 -11.37 -4.27
CA VAL A 125 -4.48 -10.82 -3.48
C VAL A 125 -3.98 -11.83 -2.44
N ASP A 126 -4.87 -12.45 -1.68
CA ASP A 126 -4.49 -13.43 -0.66
C ASP A 126 -3.81 -14.66 -1.28
N PHE A 127 -4.33 -15.17 -2.41
CA PHE A 127 -3.67 -16.25 -3.17
C PHE A 127 -2.27 -15.85 -3.64
N ALA A 128 -2.15 -14.67 -4.24
CA ALA A 128 -0.89 -14.21 -4.80
C ALA A 128 0.17 -13.96 -3.71
N LEU A 129 -0.22 -13.41 -2.56
CA LEU A 129 0.68 -13.26 -1.41
C LEU A 129 1.16 -14.62 -0.88
N GLN A 130 0.27 -15.62 -0.77
CA GLN A 130 0.64 -16.98 -0.35
C GLN A 130 1.61 -17.64 -1.35
N MET A 131 1.38 -17.43 -2.64
CA MET A 131 2.24 -17.94 -3.71
C MET A 131 3.62 -17.25 -3.73
N LEU A 132 3.68 -15.93 -3.53
CA LEU A 132 4.91 -15.14 -3.59
C LEU A 132 5.80 -15.31 -2.35
N ASP A 133 5.23 -15.50 -1.15
CA ASP A 133 5.99 -15.55 0.10
C ASP A 133 7.18 -16.55 0.10
N PRO A 134 7.03 -17.83 -0.31
CA PRO A 134 8.18 -18.75 -0.37
C PRO A 134 9.21 -18.35 -1.43
N LEU A 135 8.77 -17.76 -2.55
CA LEU A 135 9.64 -17.33 -3.65
C LEU A 135 10.50 -16.14 -3.24
N LEU A 136 9.90 -15.17 -2.54
CA LEU A 136 10.59 -13.96 -2.07
C LEU A 136 11.58 -14.23 -0.93
N LYS A 137 11.44 -15.37 -0.23
CA LYS A 137 12.35 -15.77 0.86
C LYS A 137 13.58 -16.55 0.40
N ARG A 138 13.56 -17.19 -0.77
CA ARG A 138 14.68 -18.01 -1.25
C ARG A 138 15.71 -17.15 -1.98
N GLU A 139 16.92 -17.04 -1.41
CA GLU A 139 18.04 -16.32 -2.01
C GLU A 139 18.54 -16.93 -3.34
N GLU A 140 18.32 -18.23 -3.54
CA GLU A 140 18.89 -18.99 -4.66
C GLU A 140 18.17 -18.77 -5.99
N GLN A 141 17.02 -18.09 -6.02
CA GLN A 141 16.24 -17.90 -7.25
C GLN A 141 16.67 -16.72 -8.11
N LYS A 142 17.86 -16.15 -7.88
CA LYS A 142 18.45 -15.06 -8.70
C LYS A 142 18.50 -15.37 -10.20
N GLN A 143 18.45 -16.64 -10.61
CA GLN A 143 18.48 -17.03 -12.04
C GLN A 143 17.11 -17.38 -12.66
N ARG A 144 16.03 -17.47 -11.88
CA ARG A 144 14.70 -17.93 -12.37
C ARG A 144 13.57 -16.93 -12.13
N GLU A 145 13.87 -15.65 -11.94
CA GLU A 145 12.82 -14.63 -12.04
C GLU A 145 12.37 -14.49 -13.50
N ASN A 146 11.46 -15.38 -13.91
CA ASN A 146 10.74 -15.27 -15.16
C ASN A 146 9.86 -14.03 -15.09
N GLN A 147 9.75 -13.32 -16.22
CA GLN A 147 8.95 -12.10 -16.38
C GLN A 147 7.52 -12.15 -15.78
N PRO A 148 6.76 -13.26 -15.84
CA PRO A 148 5.42 -13.31 -15.24
C PRO A 148 5.39 -13.07 -13.73
N MET A 149 6.46 -13.44 -13.01
CA MET A 149 6.52 -13.20 -11.57
C MET A 149 6.59 -11.72 -11.23
N TRP A 150 7.22 -10.90 -12.09
CA TRP A 150 7.18 -9.45 -11.93
C TRP A 150 5.79 -8.87 -12.17
N GLY A 151 5.04 -9.43 -13.11
CA GLY A 151 3.62 -9.09 -13.31
C GLY A 151 2.79 -9.31 -12.05
N VAL A 152 2.92 -10.48 -11.42
CA VAL A 152 2.19 -10.80 -10.18
C VAL A 152 2.66 -9.92 -9.01
N LYS A 153 3.97 -9.77 -8.79
CA LYS A 153 4.52 -8.87 -7.75
C LYS A 153 3.98 -7.44 -7.91
N GLY A 154 3.99 -6.92 -9.13
CA GLY A 154 3.52 -5.57 -9.44
C GLY A 154 2.01 -5.43 -9.22
N ALA A 155 1.21 -6.37 -9.72
CA ALA A 155 -0.25 -6.37 -9.58
C ALA A 155 -0.69 -6.42 -8.11
N VAL A 156 -0.07 -7.28 -7.29
CA VAL A 156 -0.39 -7.37 -5.85
C VAL A 156 0.07 -6.12 -5.11
N SER A 157 1.21 -5.53 -5.48
CA SER A 157 1.66 -4.27 -4.89
C SER A 157 0.67 -3.15 -5.22
N TYR A 158 0.18 -3.08 -6.47
CA TYR A 158 -0.83 -2.12 -6.88
C TYR A 158 -2.13 -2.29 -6.08
N ALA A 159 -2.59 -3.54 -5.95
CA ALA A 159 -3.77 -3.88 -5.18
C ALA A 159 -3.66 -3.44 -3.71
N THR A 160 -2.52 -3.69 -3.08
CA THR A 160 -2.32 -3.49 -1.63
C THR A 160 -1.86 -2.10 -1.23
N THR A 161 -1.37 -1.28 -2.17
CA THR A 161 -0.85 0.07 -1.88
C THR A 161 -1.62 1.19 -2.56
N VAL A 162 -2.61 0.86 -3.39
CA VAL A 162 -3.48 1.84 -4.06
C VAL A 162 -4.94 1.38 -4.00
N VAL A 163 -5.30 0.35 -4.76
CA VAL A 163 -6.71 0.05 -5.07
C VAL A 163 -7.53 -0.30 -3.81
N LEU A 164 -7.07 -1.29 -3.03
CA LEU A 164 -7.79 -1.72 -1.83
C LEU A 164 -7.76 -0.65 -0.71
N PRO A 165 -6.62 0.03 -0.43
CA PRO A 165 -6.61 1.18 0.48
C PRO A 165 -7.66 2.23 0.11
N GLU A 166 -7.71 2.68 -1.14
CA GLU A 166 -8.69 3.68 -1.59
C GLU A 166 -10.14 3.18 -1.44
N TYR A 167 -10.41 1.93 -1.82
CA TYR A 167 -11.73 1.32 -1.59
C TYR A 167 -12.12 1.32 -0.10
N TYR A 168 -11.21 0.89 0.79
CA TYR A 168 -11.49 0.85 2.23
C TYR A 168 -11.63 2.24 2.85
N PHE A 169 -10.91 3.22 2.32
CA PHE A 169 -11.08 4.62 2.71
C PHE A 169 -12.48 5.10 2.35
N ALA A 170 -12.94 4.83 1.12
CA ALA A 170 -14.24 5.28 0.63
C ALA A 170 -15.47 4.63 1.31
N ILE A 171 -15.27 3.50 2.01
CA ILE A 171 -16.32 2.84 2.83
C ILE A 171 -16.09 2.99 4.35
N ASP A 172 -15.20 3.89 4.77
CA ASP A 172 -14.87 4.15 6.18
C ASP A 172 -14.35 2.91 6.97
N ASP A 173 -13.67 1.95 6.32
CA ASP A 173 -13.00 0.82 7.00
C ASP A 173 -11.50 1.08 7.21
N THR A 174 -11.19 2.01 8.12
CA THR A 174 -9.83 2.39 8.52
C THR A 174 -8.97 1.19 8.94
N THR A 175 -9.58 0.14 9.50
CA THR A 175 -8.84 -1.02 9.99
C THR A 175 -8.39 -1.90 8.83
N SER A 176 -9.27 -2.21 7.87
CA SER A 176 -8.90 -2.95 6.66
C SER A 176 -7.95 -2.14 5.77
N HIS A 177 -8.17 -0.83 5.67
CA HIS A 177 -7.27 0.10 4.98
C HIS A 177 -5.84 -0.01 5.54
N SER A 178 -5.67 0.20 6.84
CA SER A 178 -4.36 0.17 7.50
C SER A 178 -3.67 -1.20 7.37
N ALA A 179 -4.43 -2.29 7.59
CA ALA A 179 -3.88 -3.65 7.47
C ALA A 179 -3.41 -3.96 6.04
N THR A 180 -4.10 -3.44 5.04
CA THR A 180 -3.77 -3.65 3.62
C THR A 180 -2.50 -2.91 3.23
N LEU A 181 -2.36 -1.65 3.66
CA LEU A 181 -1.12 -0.89 3.49
C LEU A 181 0.09 -1.59 4.13
N VAL A 182 -0.07 -2.17 5.33
CA VAL A 182 1.01 -2.93 5.97
C VAL A 182 1.41 -4.16 5.15
N ARG A 183 0.45 -4.90 4.57
CA ARG A 183 0.75 -6.02 3.66
C ARG A 183 1.51 -5.54 2.42
N GLY A 184 1.09 -4.42 1.85
CA GLY A 184 1.78 -3.79 0.73
C GLY A 184 3.22 -3.40 1.07
N MET A 185 3.42 -2.73 2.21
CA MET A 185 4.76 -2.38 2.70
C MET A 185 5.64 -3.62 2.90
N GLN A 186 5.09 -4.71 3.45
CA GLN A 186 5.81 -5.98 3.60
C GLN A 186 6.26 -6.52 2.24
N LEU A 187 5.35 -6.55 1.26
CA LEU A 187 5.64 -7.03 -0.09
C LEU A 187 6.71 -6.17 -0.77
N LEU A 188 6.61 -4.84 -0.71
CA LEU A 188 7.60 -3.93 -1.28
C LEU A 188 8.99 -4.14 -0.68
N LEU A 189 9.06 -4.38 0.64
CA LEU A 189 10.30 -4.68 1.33
C LEU A 189 10.90 -6.03 0.88
N GLN A 190 10.07 -7.06 0.78
CA GLN A 190 10.48 -8.37 0.27
C GLN A 190 10.98 -8.27 -1.18
N ILE A 191 10.30 -7.49 -2.03
CA ILE A 191 10.74 -7.20 -3.40
C ILE A 191 12.12 -6.53 -3.37
N SER A 192 12.32 -5.51 -2.52
CA SER A 192 13.62 -4.82 -2.40
C SER A 192 14.77 -5.77 -2.04
N ASN A 193 14.49 -6.78 -1.21
CA ASN A 193 15.45 -7.82 -0.82
C ASN A 193 15.81 -8.78 -1.95
N THR A 194 14.96 -8.93 -2.97
CA THR A 194 15.27 -9.75 -4.15
C THR A 194 16.12 -9.03 -5.20
N LEU A 195 16.17 -7.69 -5.14
CA LEU A 195 16.91 -6.90 -6.12
C LEU A 195 18.43 -7.10 -5.98
N PRO A 196 19.18 -7.16 -7.09
CA PRO A 196 20.63 -7.28 -7.05
C PRO A 196 21.24 -6.12 -6.26
N ILE A 197 22.19 -6.48 -5.40
CA ILE A 197 23.07 -5.51 -4.74
C ILE A 197 24.11 -5.16 -5.81
N ALA A 198 24.04 -3.96 -6.37
CA ALA A 198 25.09 -3.50 -7.28
C ALA A 198 26.38 -3.35 -6.46
N GLU A 199 27.26 -4.35 -6.51
CA GLU A 199 28.52 -4.35 -5.74
C GLU A 199 29.60 -3.46 -6.36
N THR A 200 29.39 -2.97 -7.57
CA THR A 200 30.32 -2.08 -8.26
C THR A 200 29.56 -1.13 -9.19
N PRO A 201 29.90 0.17 -9.22
CA PRO A 201 29.47 1.03 -10.30
C PRO A 201 30.13 0.51 -11.57
N SER A 202 29.40 -0.29 -12.35
CA SER A 202 29.80 -0.63 -13.71
C SER A 202 30.07 0.69 -14.45
N PRO A 203 31.11 0.76 -15.30
CA PRO A 203 31.35 1.94 -16.11
C PRO A 203 30.06 2.32 -16.86
N PRO A 204 29.79 3.62 -17.08
CA PRO A 204 28.57 4.08 -17.72
C PRO A 204 28.53 3.56 -19.16
N THR A 205 27.99 2.36 -19.34
CA THR A 205 27.55 1.91 -20.65
C THR A 205 26.37 2.79 -21.02
N ASN A 206 26.42 3.43 -22.20
CA ASN A 206 25.36 4.27 -22.78
C ASN A 206 24.00 3.57 -22.97
N THR A 207 23.84 2.36 -22.44
CA THR A 207 22.57 1.66 -22.30
C THR A 207 21.74 2.33 -21.22
N THR A 208 20.56 2.80 -21.60
CA THR A 208 19.50 3.25 -20.70
C THR A 208 19.40 2.33 -19.47
N PRO A 209 19.33 2.88 -18.25
CA PRO A 209 19.25 2.07 -17.04
C PRO A 209 18.04 1.13 -17.14
N LYS A 210 18.31 -0.18 -17.09
CA LYS A 210 17.29 -1.21 -17.19
C LYS A 210 16.30 -1.04 -16.05
N THR A 211 15.03 -0.79 -16.36
CA THR A 211 13.97 -0.69 -15.36
C THR A 211 13.79 -2.04 -14.67
N LEU A 212 13.34 -2.03 -13.41
CA LEU A 212 13.10 -3.29 -12.68
C LEU A 212 11.97 -4.08 -13.34
N VAL A 213 10.95 -3.38 -13.85
CA VAL A 213 9.77 -3.96 -14.49
C VAL A 213 9.51 -3.26 -15.83
N ASP A 214 9.11 -4.05 -16.84
CA ASP A 214 8.53 -3.52 -18.08
C ASP A 214 7.02 -3.36 -17.89
N CYS A 215 6.60 -2.21 -17.36
CA CYS A 215 5.21 -1.97 -16.98
C CYS A 215 4.20 -2.18 -18.11
N ARG A 216 4.56 -1.78 -19.34
CA ARG A 216 3.69 -1.88 -20.51
C ARG A 216 3.46 -3.33 -20.96
N ARG A 217 4.43 -4.21 -20.69
CA ARG A 217 4.28 -5.64 -20.98
C ARG A 217 3.19 -6.31 -20.13
N HIS A 218 2.93 -5.79 -18.93
CA HIS A 218 1.97 -6.37 -17.99
C HIS A 218 0.58 -5.74 -18.08
N GLY A 219 0.48 -4.51 -18.56
CA GLY A 219 -0.81 -3.82 -18.74
C GLY A 219 -0.63 -2.46 -19.40
N THR A 220 -1.70 -1.97 -20.04
CA THR A 220 -1.71 -0.67 -20.73
C THR A 220 -2.66 0.34 -20.08
N ASP A 221 -3.38 -0.05 -19.04
CA ASP A 221 -4.25 0.83 -18.27
C ASP A 221 -3.48 2.00 -17.67
N LEU A 222 -4.07 3.19 -17.71
CA LEU A 222 -3.40 4.43 -17.33
C LEU A 222 -3.00 4.42 -15.85
N GLU A 223 -3.92 4.01 -14.97
CA GLU A 223 -3.74 3.95 -13.52
C GLU A 223 -2.61 2.96 -13.16
N TRP A 224 -2.62 1.77 -13.78
CA TRP A 224 -1.54 0.79 -13.66
C TRP A 224 -0.20 1.35 -14.14
N LEU A 225 -0.14 1.96 -15.32
CA LEU A 225 1.11 2.49 -15.87
C LEU A 225 1.68 3.58 -14.98
N GLN A 226 0.84 4.49 -14.47
CA GLN A 226 1.26 5.53 -13.52
C GLN A 226 1.81 4.93 -12.24
N PHE A 227 1.09 3.97 -11.64
CA PHE A 227 1.56 3.26 -10.45
C PHE A 227 2.88 2.53 -10.69
N CYS A 228 2.96 1.71 -11.74
CA CYS A 228 4.09 0.85 -12.00
C CYS A 228 5.36 1.67 -12.34
N VAL A 229 5.25 2.67 -13.20
CA VAL A 229 6.40 3.51 -13.58
C VAL A 229 6.90 4.34 -12.40
N SER A 230 6.00 4.85 -11.56
CA SER A 230 6.38 5.64 -10.37
C SER A 230 6.95 4.80 -9.23
N SER A 231 6.73 3.48 -9.22
CA SER A 231 7.11 2.60 -8.09
C SER A 231 8.24 1.63 -8.43
N PHE A 232 8.27 1.06 -9.63
CA PHE A 232 9.16 -0.05 -10.01
C PHE A 232 10.20 0.33 -11.07
N LYS A 233 10.57 1.61 -11.17
CA LYS A 233 11.64 2.03 -12.09
C LYS A 233 13.01 1.55 -11.59
N ASN A 234 13.32 1.77 -10.32
CA ASN A 234 14.58 1.44 -9.67
C ASN A 234 14.38 1.27 -8.15
N ARG A 235 15.46 0.99 -7.40
CA ARG A 235 15.40 0.83 -5.94
C ARG A 235 14.89 2.11 -5.25
N THR A 236 15.32 3.28 -5.72
CA THR A 236 14.88 4.57 -5.20
C THR A 236 13.37 4.76 -5.32
N THR A 237 12.76 4.49 -6.48
CA THR A 237 11.30 4.62 -6.64
C THR A 237 10.53 3.65 -5.74
N LEU A 238 11.10 2.47 -5.48
CA LEU A 238 10.52 1.51 -4.55
C LEU A 238 10.56 2.03 -3.10
N ALA A 239 11.67 2.67 -2.70
CA ALA A 239 11.81 3.33 -1.41
C ALA A 239 10.85 4.52 -1.25
N ILE A 240 10.69 5.35 -2.29
CA ILE A 240 9.69 6.43 -2.33
C ILE A 240 8.28 5.87 -2.10
N ARG A 241 7.92 4.77 -2.78
CA ARG A 241 6.61 4.14 -2.58
C ARG A 241 6.43 3.61 -1.15
N ARG A 242 7.47 3.00 -0.56
CA ARG A 242 7.44 2.57 0.85
C ARG A 242 7.24 3.76 1.80
N ALA A 243 7.93 4.88 1.56
CA ALA A 243 7.79 6.09 2.36
C ALA A 243 6.37 6.68 2.27
N ALA A 244 5.78 6.75 1.07
CA ALA A 244 4.40 7.22 0.88
C ALA A 244 3.38 6.36 1.64
N VAL A 245 3.49 5.02 1.58
CA VAL A 245 2.65 4.10 2.36
C VAL A 245 2.78 4.34 3.87
N LEU A 246 4.00 4.67 4.33
CA LEU A 246 4.26 4.98 5.73
C LEU A 246 3.71 6.34 6.16
N GLU A 247 3.73 7.35 5.29
CA GLU A 247 3.11 8.65 5.53
C GLU A 247 1.60 8.51 5.73
N GLU A 248 0.94 7.72 4.88
CA GLU A 248 -0.48 7.42 5.00
C GLU A 248 -0.80 6.66 6.30
N LEU A 249 -0.02 5.63 6.62
CA LEU A 249 -0.16 4.91 7.90
C LEU A 249 0.07 5.82 9.11
N ILE A 250 1.01 6.77 9.03
CA ILE A 250 1.25 7.77 10.07
C ILE A 250 0.09 8.76 10.17
N ALA A 251 -0.53 9.17 9.06
CA ALA A 251 -1.71 10.02 9.10
C ALA A 251 -2.87 9.36 9.86
N LEU A 252 -3.04 8.05 9.70
CA LEU A 252 -4.06 7.26 10.41
C LEU A 252 -3.69 6.95 11.87
N HIS A 253 -2.40 6.81 12.16
CA HIS A 253 -1.90 6.42 13.49
C HIS A 253 -0.77 7.36 13.96
N PRO A 254 -1.04 8.66 14.16
CA PRO A 254 0.00 9.69 14.28
C PRO A 254 0.93 9.52 15.48
N GLU A 255 0.42 8.96 16.56
CA GLU A 255 1.18 8.74 17.81
C GLU A 255 1.87 7.38 17.88
N TYR A 256 1.72 6.52 16.86
CA TYR A 256 2.23 5.15 16.92
C TYR A 256 3.71 5.09 16.55
N ALA A 257 4.58 5.00 17.56
CA ALA A 257 6.03 5.01 17.41
C ALA A 257 6.56 3.98 16.40
N PRO A 258 6.05 2.73 16.35
CA PRO A 258 6.51 1.72 15.41
C PRO A 258 6.53 2.17 13.94
N LEU A 259 5.51 2.91 13.50
CA LEU A 259 5.43 3.43 12.12
C LEU A 259 6.42 4.56 11.89
N ARG A 260 6.57 5.46 12.87
CA ARG A 260 7.54 6.56 12.83
C ARG A 260 8.97 6.04 12.65
N LEU A 261 9.31 4.93 13.31
CA LEU A 261 10.61 4.28 13.15
C LEU A 261 10.82 3.71 11.73
N HIS A 262 9.80 3.05 11.17
CA HIS A 262 9.87 2.53 9.80
C HIS A 262 10.04 3.68 8.81
N TYR A 263 9.32 4.79 9.01
CA TYR A 263 9.44 5.96 8.15
C TYR A 263 10.82 6.61 8.26
N ALA A 264 11.33 6.80 9.49
CA ALA A 264 12.69 7.30 9.70
C ALA A 264 13.73 6.45 8.95
N ALA A 265 13.63 5.12 9.04
CA ALA A 265 14.54 4.23 8.33
C ALA A 265 14.42 4.35 6.81
N ALA A 266 13.19 4.40 6.27
CA ALA A 266 12.95 4.54 4.84
C ALA A 266 13.53 5.84 4.26
N ILE A 267 13.32 6.98 4.92
CA ILE A 267 13.79 8.28 4.40
C ILE A 267 15.28 8.53 4.68
N ALA A 268 15.85 7.92 5.72
CA ALA A 268 17.26 8.09 6.07
C ALA A 268 18.19 7.23 5.20
N LEU A 269 17.77 6.02 4.87
CA LEU A 269 18.63 5.03 4.18
C LEU A 269 18.58 5.16 2.66
N ASP A 270 17.62 5.91 2.11
CA ASP A 270 17.52 6.24 0.67
C ASP A 270 17.56 7.76 0.45
N ARG A 271 18.77 8.27 0.14
CA ARG A 271 19.08 9.72 0.09
C ARG A 271 18.26 10.52 -0.92
N ASP A 272 17.74 9.85 -1.94
CA ASP A 272 16.98 10.49 -3.02
C ASP A 272 15.47 10.59 -2.69
N VAL A 273 15.03 10.03 -1.55
CA VAL A 273 13.61 10.09 -1.13
C VAL A 273 13.27 11.48 -0.62
N ILE A 274 14.06 12.01 0.32
CA ILE A 274 13.86 13.30 0.98
C ILE A 274 15.22 13.95 1.24
N GLN A 275 15.27 15.29 1.23
CA GLN A 275 16.48 16.05 1.52
C GLN A 275 17.00 15.75 2.94
N ALA A 276 18.32 15.58 3.08
CA ALA A 276 18.96 15.18 4.33
C ALA A 276 18.58 16.06 5.54
N HIS A 277 18.51 17.39 5.35
CA HIS A 277 18.13 18.32 6.42
C HIS A 277 16.72 18.03 6.98
N THR A 278 15.77 17.67 6.10
CA THR A 278 14.39 17.32 6.48
C THR A 278 14.36 16.02 7.27
N VAL A 279 15.18 15.03 6.87
CA VAL A 279 15.34 13.77 7.61
C VAL A 279 15.91 14.00 9.00
N VAL A 280 16.98 14.81 9.13
CA VAL A 280 17.60 15.14 10.42
C VAL A 280 16.59 15.85 11.32
N THR A 281 15.79 16.76 10.76
CA THR A 281 14.72 17.47 11.48
C THR A 281 13.66 16.49 11.98
N PHE A 282 13.20 15.58 11.12
CA PHE A 282 12.24 14.56 11.49
C PHE A 282 12.76 13.68 12.63
N ILE A 283 13.96 13.13 12.50
CA ILE A 283 14.55 12.23 13.50
C ILE A 283 14.74 12.95 14.84
N THR A 284 15.23 14.20 14.82
CA THR A 284 15.40 15.00 16.03
C THR A 284 14.05 15.24 16.72
N GLY A 285 13.01 15.58 15.95
CA GLY A 285 11.65 15.73 16.47
C GLY A 285 11.06 14.44 17.05
N GLU A 286 11.35 13.27 16.47
CA GLU A 286 10.92 11.99 17.03
C GLU A 286 11.69 11.63 18.31
N MET A 287 12.98 11.94 18.40
CA MET A 287 13.76 11.77 19.63
C MET A 287 13.19 12.63 20.78
N GLU A 288 12.86 13.89 20.50
CA GLU A 288 12.26 14.82 21.48
C GLU A 288 10.85 14.39 21.94
N LYS A 289 10.06 13.82 21.01
CA LYS A 289 8.69 13.37 21.29
C LYS A 289 8.61 11.94 21.82
N SER A 290 9.73 11.24 21.95
CA SER A 290 9.78 9.82 22.32
C SER A 290 8.95 9.47 23.56
N SER A 291 8.93 10.35 24.57
CA SER A 291 8.15 10.18 25.81
C SER A 291 6.63 10.30 25.63
N LYS A 292 6.17 10.95 24.55
CA LYS A 292 4.76 11.13 24.21
C LYS A 292 4.24 10.08 23.23
N ARG A 293 5.14 9.37 22.54
CA ARG A 293 4.76 8.37 21.54
C ARG A 293 4.24 7.10 22.20
N ALA A 294 3.25 6.48 21.55
CA ALA A 294 2.69 5.22 21.98
C ALA A 294 3.53 4.03 21.48
N TYR A 295 3.83 3.10 22.39
CA TYR A 295 4.51 1.83 22.11
C TYR A 295 5.90 1.95 21.45
N PRO A 296 6.83 2.78 21.98
CA PRO A 296 8.20 2.76 21.49
C PRO A 296 8.80 1.36 21.67
N ASP A 297 9.46 0.87 20.63
CA ASP A 297 10.20 -0.39 20.70
C ASP A 297 11.43 -0.28 21.62
N PRO A 298 11.94 -1.39 22.17
CA PRO A 298 13.08 -1.37 23.09
C PRO A 298 14.32 -0.67 22.51
N LEU A 299 14.59 -0.86 21.21
CA LEU A 299 15.75 -0.29 20.52
C LEU A 299 15.40 0.96 19.70
N HIS A 300 14.22 1.56 19.91
CA HIS A 300 13.75 2.69 19.11
C HIS A 300 14.72 3.88 19.16
N ALA A 301 15.17 4.27 20.36
CA ALA A 301 16.10 5.38 20.53
C ALA A 301 17.49 5.08 19.94
N ALA A 302 17.99 3.85 20.10
CA ALA A 302 19.25 3.41 19.51
C ALA A 302 19.18 3.53 17.98
N MET A 303 18.13 3.02 17.36
CA MET A 303 17.92 3.10 15.92
C MET A 303 17.86 4.54 15.41
N LEU A 304 17.14 5.44 16.08
CA LEU A 304 17.09 6.85 15.68
C LEU A 304 18.48 7.51 15.71
N ARG A 305 19.32 7.20 16.71
CA ARG A 305 20.71 7.71 16.77
C ARG A 305 21.55 7.22 15.59
N LEU A 306 21.46 5.92 15.25
CA LEU A 306 22.15 5.36 14.08
C LEU A 306 21.73 6.05 12.79
N LEU A 307 20.42 6.19 12.57
CA LEU A 307 19.88 6.84 11.38
C LEU A 307 20.28 8.31 11.29
N LYS A 308 20.26 9.03 12.42
CA LYS A 308 20.73 10.42 12.48
C LYS A 308 22.20 10.52 12.07
N ALA A 309 23.09 9.72 12.68
CA ALA A 309 24.51 9.75 12.35
C ALA A 309 24.81 9.32 10.89
N PHE A 310 23.96 8.47 10.30
CA PHE A 310 24.08 8.10 8.89
C PHE A 310 23.80 9.28 7.95
N VAL A 311 22.81 10.13 8.28
CA VAL A 311 22.35 11.21 7.40
C VAL A 311 23.07 12.54 7.66
N LEU A 312 23.45 12.81 8.91
CA LEU A 312 24.02 14.09 9.34
C LEU A 312 25.19 14.61 8.49
N PRO A 313 26.13 13.77 7.98
CA PRO A 313 27.20 14.23 7.09
C PRO A 313 26.73 14.81 5.74
N PHE A 314 25.48 14.55 5.35
CA PHE A 314 24.87 15.02 4.11
C PHE A 314 23.92 16.19 4.33
N ASP A 315 23.78 16.67 5.57
CA ASP A 315 22.94 17.82 5.89
C ASP A 315 23.54 19.11 5.32
N SER A 316 22.90 19.60 4.25
CA SER A 316 23.27 20.84 3.55
C SER A 316 22.40 22.03 3.98
N SER A 317 21.88 22.03 5.21
CA SER A 317 21.15 23.17 5.76
C SER A 317 22.02 24.45 5.78
N PRO A 318 21.42 25.65 5.92
CA PRO A 318 22.17 26.91 5.96
C PRO A 318 23.23 26.96 7.07
N THR A 319 23.02 26.20 8.14
CA THR A 319 23.95 26.06 9.26
C THR A 319 24.36 24.58 9.36
N PRO A 320 25.32 24.13 8.53
CA PRO A 320 25.70 22.73 8.51
C PRO A 320 26.24 22.29 9.88
N PRO A 321 26.07 21.00 10.25
CA PRO A 321 26.48 20.49 11.54
C PRO A 321 27.98 20.72 11.77
N SER A 322 28.33 21.23 12.96
CA SER A 322 29.72 21.46 13.31
C SER A 322 30.49 20.13 13.43
N PRO A 323 31.82 20.11 13.30
CA PRO A 323 32.61 18.91 13.53
C PRO A 323 32.34 18.25 14.89
N SER A 324 32.08 19.03 15.94
CA SER A 324 31.70 18.53 17.26
C SER A 324 30.33 17.87 17.29
N ASP A 325 29.35 18.38 16.53
CA ASP A 325 28.02 17.77 16.43
C ASP A 325 28.10 16.41 15.73
N LEU A 326 28.91 16.34 14.66
CA LEU A 326 29.19 15.09 13.95
C LEU A 326 29.84 14.07 14.89
N ASP A 327 30.87 14.45 15.63
CA ASP A 327 31.59 13.55 16.54
C ASP A 327 30.73 13.13 17.75
N SER A 328 29.82 13.99 18.21
CA SER A 328 28.86 13.65 19.27
C SER A 328 27.83 12.63 18.77
N ALA A 329 27.19 12.90 17.63
CA ALA A 329 26.24 11.98 17.00
C ALA A 329 26.90 10.64 16.65
N ALA A 330 28.17 10.68 16.24
CA ALA A 330 28.97 9.50 15.97
C ALA A 330 29.14 8.61 17.22
N ARG A 331 29.53 9.20 18.36
CA ARG A 331 29.66 8.46 19.63
C ARG A 331 28.35 7.88 20.10
N GLU A 332 27.26 8.65 20.01
CA GLU A 332 25.91 8.17 20.37
C GLU A 332 25.45 7.02 19.46
N ALA A 333 25.74 7.08 18.16
CA ALA A 333 25.43 6.02 17.22
C ALA A 333 26.23 4.74 17.52
N LEU A 334 27.52 4.85 17.87
CA LEU A 334 28.33 3.68 18.25
C LEU A 334 27.80 3.02 19.54
N LYS A 335 27.37 3.81 20.53
CA LYS A 335 26.67 3.25 21.69
C LYS A 335 25.38 2.53 21.27
N GLY A 336 24.62 3.11 20.33
CA GLY A 336 23.43 2.46 19.78
C GLY A 336 23.76 1.15 19.04
N VAL A 337 24.90 1.08 18.33
CA VAL A 337 25.37 -0.15 17.65
C VAL A 337 25.62 -1.26 18.68
N ASP A 338 26.25 -0.91 19.80
CA ASP A 338 26.49 -1.86 20.90
C ASP A 338 25.18 -2.31 21.57
N GLU A 339 24.21 -1.40 21.76
CA GLU A 339 22.87 -1.72 22.27
C GLU A 339 22.09 -2.67 21.34
N ILE A 340 22.21 -2.49 20.01
CA ILE A 340 21.57 -3.35 19.01
C ILE A 340 22.23 -4.73 18.96
N GLY A 341 23.57 -4.75 18.93
CA GLY A 341 24.43 -5.93 19.10
C GLY A 341 24.44 -6.97 17.98
N ASN A 342 23.38 -7.10 17.17
CA ASN A 342 23.31 -8.09 16.11
C ASN A 342 22.38 -7.70 14.92
N CYS A 343 22.51 -8.46 13.84
CA CYS A 343 21.76 -8.26 12.59
C CYS A 343 20.24 -8.40 12.76
N SER A 344 19.79 -9.41 13.51
CA SER A 344 18.36 -9.63 13.77
C SER A 344 17.71 -8.42 14.46
N ASN A 345 18.38 -7.85 15.46
CA ASN A 345 17.91 -6.68 16.19
C ASN A 345 17.98 -5.39 15.37
N LEU A 346 18.92 -5.27 14.42
CA LEU A 346 18.98 -4.13 13.51
C LEU A 346 17.79 -4.09 12.56
N ILE A 347 17.44 -5.26 12.01
CA ILE A 347 16.37 -5.43 11.02
C ILE A 347 14.99 -5.47 11.69
N ARG A 348 14.92 -6.03 12.90
CA ARG A 348 13.70 -6.15 13.72
C ARG A 348 13.97 -5.66 15.15
N PRO A 349 14.09 -4.33 15.38
CA PRO A 349 14.34 -3.74 16.69
C PRO A 349 13.16 -3.85 17.67
N PHE A 350 12.28 -4.84 17.47
CA PHE A 350 10.94 -4.92 18.03
C PHE A 350 10.91 -5.59 19.40
N GLY A 351 9.88 -5.29 20.19
CA GLY A 351 9.51 -6.12 21.34
C GLY A 351 8.92 -7.48 20.92
N ALA A 352 8.65 -8.34 21.90
CA ALA A 352 8.04 -9.64 21.66
C ALA A 352 6.70 -9.55 20.91
N GLU A 353 6.53 -10.38 19.86
CA GLU A 353 5.39 -10.27 18.95
C GLU A 353 4.08 -10.85 19.50
N SER A 354 4.16 -11.85 20.39
CA SER A 354 3.06 -12.76 20.75
C SER A 354 1.83 -12.08 21.36
N ASN A 355 1.92 -10.80 21.75
CA ASN A 355 0.77 -9.95 22.11
C ASN A 355 1.04 -8.46 21.77
N SER A 356 1.80 -8.20 20.71
CA SER A 356 2.20 -6.84 20.37
C SER A 356 1.00 -5.95 20.00
N SER A 357 1.11 -4.66 20.31
CA SER A 357 0.15 -3.65 19.88
C SER A 357 0.00 -3.62 18.34
N TRP A 358 1.03 -4.05 17.63
CA TRP A 358 1.06 -4.18 16.18
C TRP A 358 0.02 -5.17 15.68
N ASN A 359 0.07 -6.42 16.18
CA ASN A 359 -0.83 -7.48 15.74
C ASN A 359 -2.30 -7.10 15.93
N ARG A 360 -2.62 -6.42 17.04
CA ARG A 360 -3.98 -5.94 17.30
C ARG A 360 -4.39 -4.84 16.32
N ARG A 361 -3.51 -3.88 16.07
CA ARG A 361 -3.79 -2.70 15.22
C ARG A 361 -3.94 -3.07 13.74
N PHE A 362 -3.18 -4.06 13.27
CA PHE A 362 -3.13 -4.43 11.85
C PHE A 362 -3.64 -5.86 11.59
N ARG A 363 -4.64 -6.32 12.37
CA ARG A 363 -5.35 -7.60 12.16
C ARG A 363 -4.42 -8.81 11.95
N GLY A 364 -3.39 -8.92 12.76
CA GLY A 364 -2.43 -10.02 12.72
C GLY A 364 -1.47 -10.02 11.52
N VAL A 365 -1.46 -8.95 10.71
CA VAL A 365 -0.46 -8.81 9.65
C VAL A 365 0.92 -8.66 10.29
N LYS A 366 1.86 -9.52 9.86
CA LYS A 366 3.22 -9.54 10.38
C LYS A 366 3.87 -8.17 10.23
N ARG A 367 4.59 -7.73 11.26
CA ARG A 367 5.38 -6.51 11.19
C ARG A 367 6.52 -6.66 10.18
N PRO A 368 6.59 -5.79 9.14
CA PRO A 368 7.72 -5.77 8.21
C PRO A 368 9.02 -5.47 8.95
N ASP A 369 10.15 -5.80 8.34
CA ASP A 369 11.43 -5.33 8.85
C ASP A 369 11.55 -3.81 8.66
N VAL A 370 12.33 -3.13 9.50
CA VAL A 370 12.47 -1.66 9.39
C VAL A 370 13.24 -1.24 8.13
N MET A 371 14.11 -2.12 7.63
CA MET A 371 14.97 -1.89 6.48
C MET A 371 15.22 -3.18 5.71
N ASP A 372 15.61 -3.05 4.45
CA ASP A 372 16.03 -4.18 3.63
C ASP A 372 17.52 -4.52 3.86
N LYS A 373 17.96 -5.67 3.33
CA LYS A 373 19.33 -6.17 3.47
C LYS A 373 20.37 -5.20 2.91
N TRP A 374 20.04 -4.51 1.80
CA TRP A 374 20.95 -3.56 1.18
C TRP A 374 21.12 -2.32 2.08
N GLN A 375 20.01 -1.78 2.58
CA GLN A 375 19.97 -0.67 3.52
C GLN A 375 20.77 -1.00 4.80
N ALA A 376 20.59 -2.21 5.37
CA ALA A 376 21.36 -2.67 6.52
C ALA A 376 22.87 -2.71 6.22
N LYS A 377 23.28 -3.24 5.07
CA LYS A 377 24.68 -3.30 4.65
C LYS A 377 25.29 -1.90 4.47
N GLN A 378 24.56 -0.95 3.88
CA GLN A 378 25.01 0.44 3.75
C GLN A 378 25.15 1.13 5.10
N LEU A 379 24.18 0.95 5.99
CA LEU A 379 24.22 1.51 7.34
C LEU A 379 25.43 0.98 8.12
N LEU A 380 25.65 -0.33 8.14
CA LEU A 380 26.79 -0.94 8.84
C LEU A 380 28.13 -0.54 8.23
N LYS A 381 28.21 -0.40 6.90
CA LYS A 381 29.40 0.14 6.23
C LYS A 381 29.70 1.56 6.71
N ALA A 382 28.69 2.42 6.81
CA ALA A 382 28.85 3.77 7.34
C ALA A 382 29.29 3.77 8.82
N MET A 383 28.72 2.90 9.65
CA MET A 383 29.11 2.79 11.06
C MET A 383 30.55 2.31 11.25
N ARG A 384 31.06 1.40 10.40
CA ARG A 384 32.48 1.01 10.40
C ARG A 384 33.40 2.18 10.09
N MET A 385 33.10 2.92 9.02
CA MET A 385 33.89 4.10 8.62
C MET A 385 33.89 5.17 9.72
N LEU A 386 32.77 5.34 10.40
CA LEU A 386 32.62 6.29 11.49
C LEU A 386 33.41 5.85 12.74
N LYS A 387 33.40 4.56 13.07
CA LYS A 387 34.23 3.99 14.15
C LYS A 387 35.72 4.19 13.87
N GLN A 388 36.16 3.88 12.65
CA GLN A 388 37.55 4.08 12.18
C GLN A 388 37.99 5.54 12.31
N ARG A 389 37.15 6.48 11.86
CA ARG A 389 37.44 7.90 11.99
C ARG A 389 37.62 8.34 13.44
N LEU A 390 36.74 7.89 14.35
CA LEU A 390 36.80 8.26 15.77
C LEU A 390 37.96 7.61 16.52
N GLN A 391 38.41 6.43 16.08
CA GLN A 391 39.49 5.68 16.71
C GLN A 391 40.88 5.96 16.14
N ALA A 392 40.99 6.76 15.07
CA ALA A 392 42.26 7.19 14.49
C ALA A 392 43.14 7.90 15.56
N GLY A 393 44.03 7.13 16.20
CA GLY A 393 44.86 7.56 17.34
C GLY A 393 44.74 6.71 18.62
N SER A 394 43.89 5.68 18.63
CA SER A 394 43.71 4.73 19.74
C SER A 394 43.74 3.29 19.23
N GLU A 395 44.28 2.34 20.00
CA GLU A 395 44.30 0.89 19.68
C GLU A 395 42.90 0.22 19.77
N GLY A 396 41.86 0.93 19.34
CA GLY A 396 40.51 0.40 19.25
C GLY A 396 40.36 -0.53 18.04
N SER A 397 39.76 -1.70 18.25
CA SER A 397 39.40 -2.59 17.15
C SER A 397 38.26 -1.99 16.32
N ASP A 398 38.50 -1.82 15.01
CA ASP A 398 37.53 -1.38 13.98
C ASP A 398 36.30 -2.32 13.81
N ILE A 399 36.29 -3.44 14.53
CA ILE A 399 35.31 -4.50 14.37
C ILE A 399 34.00 -4.10 15.06
N LEU A 400 32.88 -4.14 14.33
CA LEU A 400 31.53 -4.05 14.91
C LEU A 400 31.24 -5.30 15.75
N PRO A 401 30.26 -5.28 16.67
CA PRO A 401 29.85 -6.47 17.41
C PRO A 401 29.70 -7.71 16.50
N ALA A 402 30.22 -8.86 16.93
CA ALA A 402 30.29 -10.08 16.11
C ALA A 402 28.92 -10.51 15.55
N GLY A 403 27.82 -10.18 16.25
CA GLY A 403 26.45 -10.45 15.81
C GLY A 403 26.03 -9.73 14.52
N PHE A 404 26.83 -8.81 13.97
CA PHE A 404 26.57 -8.17 12.68
C PHE A 404 27.16 -8.90 11.47
N ALA A 405 27.88 -10.01 11.68
CA ALA A 405 28.45 -10.79 10.57
C ALA A 405 27.39 -11.24 9.55
N GLU A 406 26.17 -11.55 10.00
CA GLU A 406 25.06 -12.01 9.16
C GLU A 406 24.47 -10.93 8.24
N CYS A 407 24.72 -9.65 8.53
CA CYS A 407 24.26 -8.51 7.72
C CYS A 407 25.33 -8.00 6.73
N SER A 408 26.54 -8.58 6.74
CA SER A 408 27.75 -8.02 6.11
C SER A 408 27.92 -8.43 4.65
#